data_AF-A0A100WLV1-F1
#
_entry.id   AF-A0A100WLV1-F1
#
_cell.length_a   1.000
_cell.length_b   1.000
_cell.length_c   1.000
_cell.angle_alpha   90.00
_cell.angle_beta   90.00
_cell.angle_gamma   90.00
#
_symmetry.space_group_name_H-M   'P 1'
#
loop_
_entity.id
_entity.type
_entity.pdbx_description
1 polymer ?
#
loop_
_entity_poly.entity_id
_entity_poly.type
_entity_poly.pdbx_seq_one_letter_code
_entity_poly.pdbx_strand_id
1 'polypeptide(L)'
;MTTADTQAHGASRTPEPAKVSALDDLRELSLTSPVLARHQGWDYLQRLGKSGRRDQLAALFERGQAPDGPHGALEGLIVGNLFGIPEAHLANPLLKIDPTWRGKTFDTHTGFNRLSLLAKYAMRVIAPLYRGLHRAGSEMVGFPFTHCIDTAAIPPYIKVRALDYSPDEYRNPSVRTFPIKRTRDEVVELLPGLYLGRALLRMHSGEVRLIAYFALREFTDESAGR
;
A
#
# COMPACT_ATOMS: atom_id res chain seq x y z
N MET A 1 -49.84 54.43 -16.28
CA MET A 1 -48.61 54.76 -15.52
C MET A 1 -48.80 54.23 -14.11
N THR A 2 -48.02 53.31 -13.54
CA THR A 2 -46.91 52.47 -14.00
C THR A 2 -46.84 51.33 -12.98
N THR A 3 -46.87 50.09 -13.45
CA THR A 3 -46.58 48.88 -12.66
C THR A 3 -45.11 48.88 -12.25
N ALA A 4 -44.82 48.62 -10.98
CA ALA A 4 -43.45 48.41 -10.50
C ALA A 4 -43.30 46.97 -10.02
N ASP A 5 -43.03 46.09 -10.97
CA ASP A 5 -42.37 44.81 -10.74
C ASP A 5 -40.86 45.07 -10.66
N THR A 6 -40.25 44.87 -9.50
CA THR A 6 -38.79 44.77 -9.39
C THR A 6 -38.41 43.39 -8.87
N GLN A 7 -38.11 42.56 -9.85
CA GLN A 7 -37.38 41.29 -9.87
C GLN A 7 -36.52 41.01 -8.63
N ALA A 8 -36.90 39.94 -7.91
CA ALA A 8 -35.96 39.18 -7.09
C ALA A 8 -34.93 38.51 -8.01
N HIS A 9 -33.68 38.94 -7.91
CA HIS A 9 -32.53 38.29 -8.52
C HIS A 9 -32.40 36.87 -7.95
N GLY A 10 -32.94 35.89 -8.67
CA GLY A 10 -32.63 34.48 -8.45
C GLY A 10 -31.15 34.27 -8.76
N ALA A 11 -30.33 34.19 -7.72
CA ALA A 11 -28.98 33.68 -7.85
C ALA A 11 -29.08 32.27 -8.40
N SER A 12 -28.83 32.12 -9.70
CA SER A 12 -28.60 30.83 -10.34
C SER A 12 -27.36 30.25 -9.69
N ARG A 13 -27.60 29.39 -8.69
CA ARG A 13 -26.59 28.57 -8.08
C ARG A 13 -26.25 27.50 -9.11
N THR A 14 -25.32 27.81 -9.99
CA THR A 14 -24.74 26.84 -10.92
C THR A 14 -24.32 25.63 -10.08
N PRO A 15 -24.84 24.42 -10.35
CA PRO A 15 -24.39 23.25 -9.62
C PRO A 15 -22.89 23.14 -9.88
N GLU A 16 -22.09 23.21 -8.81
CA GLU A 16 -20.69 22.83 -8.86
C GLU A 16 -20.64 21.43 -9.50
N PRO A 17 -19.87 21.20 -10.58
CA PRO A 17 -19.78 19.87 -11.17
C PRO A 17 -19.36 18.94 -10.04
N ALA A 18 -20.20 17.95 -9.72
CA ALA A 18 -19.90 16.96 -8.73
C ALA A 18 -18.49 16.45 -9.03
N LYS A 19 -17.54 16.67 -8.10
CA LYS A 19 -16.21 16.10 -8.23
C LYS A 19 -16.38 14.59 -8.03
N VAL A 20 -16.83 13.92 -9.09
CA VAL A 20 -16.95 12.47 -9.14
C VAL A 20 -15.56 11.94 -8.87
N SER A 21 -15.39 11.34 -7.70
CA SER A 21 -14.10 10.82 -7.30
C SER A 21 -13.93 9.45 -7.93
N ALA A 22 -12.79 9.20 -8.58
CA ALA A 22 -12.48 7.88 -9.13
C ALA A 22 -12.62 6.75 -8.11
N LEU A 23 -12.40 7.02 -6.81
CA LEU A 23 -12.63 6.03 -5.75
C LEU A 23 -14.13 5.72 -5.53
N ASP A 24 -15.00 6.72 -5.66
CA ASP A 24 -16.45 6.52 -5.52
C ASP A 24 -17.00 5.74 -6.71
N ASP A 25 -16.55 6.05 -7.93
CA ASP A 25 -16.89 5.27 -9.14
C ASP A 25 -16.45 3.81 -9.00
N LEU A 26 -15.23 3.58 -8.51
CA LEU A 26 -14.71 2.23 -8.28
C LEU A 26 -15.48 1.48 -7.19
N ARG A 27 -15.94 2.19 -6.15
CA ARG A 27 -16.78 1.60 -5.09
C ARG A 27 -18.16 1.24 -5.62
N GLU A 28 -18.79 2.12 -6.40
CA GLU A 28 -20.07 1.83 -7.04
C GLU A 28 -19.94 0.64 -7.99
N LEU A 29 -18.91 0.61 -8.83
CA LEU A 29 -18.62 -0.53 -9.70
C LEU A 29 -18.40 -1.82 -8.91
N SER A 30 -17.78 -1.74 -7.72
CA SER A 30 -17.51 -2.94 -6.91
C SER A 30 -18.78 -3.63 -6.41
N LEU A 31 -19.91 -2.91 -6.32
CA LEU A 31 -21.20 -3.47 -5.90
C LEU A 31 -21.79 -4.43 -6.94
N THR A 32 -21.52 -4.20 -8.23
CA THR A 32 -22.09 -5.01 -9.32
C THR A 32 -21.04 -5.86 -10.03
N SER A 33 -19.78 -5.41 -10.04
CA SER A 33 -18.67 -6.02 -10.76
C SER A 33 -17.36 -5.95 -9.95
N PRO A 34 -17.26 -6.64 -8.80
CA PRO A 34 -16.13 -6.53 -7.87
C PRO A 34 -14.78 -6.87 -8.49
N VAL A 35 -14.73 -7.89 -9.35
CA VAL A 35 -13.52 -8.30 -10.08
C VAL A 35 -13.03 -7.19 -11.01
N LEU A 36 -13.95 -6.59 -11.79
CA LEU A 36 -13.61 -5.51 -12.70
C LEU A 36 -13.18 -4.25 -11.94
N ALA A 37 -13.85 -3.93 -10.84
CA ALA A 37 -13.47 -2.81 -9.97
C ALA A 37 -12.05 -2.97 -9.41
N ARG A 38 -11.67 -4.18 -8.95
CA ARG A 38 -10.30 -4.46 -8.52
C ARG A 38 -9.28 -4.30 -9.65
N HIS A 39 -9.59 -4.80 -10.85
CA HIS A 39 -8.71 -4.64 -12.01
C HIS A 39 -8.50 -3.17 -12.36
N GLN A 40 -9.58 -2.40 -12.49
CA GLN A 40 -9.50 -0.97 -12.82
C GLN A 40 -8.82 -0.16 -11.71
N GLY A 41 -9.10 -0.47 -10.45
CA GLY A 41 -8.46 0.16 -9.30
C GLY A 41 -6.96 -0.14 -9.26
N TRP A 42 -6.55 -1.37 -9.56
CA TRP A 42 -5.14 -1.74 -9.68
C TRP A 42 -4.41 -0.94 -10.77
N ASP A 43 -5.00 -0.86 -11.96
CA ASP A 43 -4.45 -0.06 -13.07
C ASP A 43 -4.37 1.42 -12.71
N TYR A 44 -5.37 1.93 -12.00
CA TYR A 44 -5.38 3.31 -11.51
C TYR A 44 -4.23 3.57 -10.54
N LEU A 45 -4.05 2.73 -9.51
CA LEU A 45 -2.92 2.84 -8.58
C LEU A 45 -1.57 2.75 -9.31
N GLN A 46 -1.44 1.85 -10.28
CA GLN A 46 -0.23 1.73 -11.08
C GLN A 46 0.07 3.01 -11.88
N ARG A 47 -0.96 3.63 -12.50
CA ARG A 47 -0.79 4.92 -13.20
C ARG A 47 -0.41 6.04 -12.24
N LEU A 48 -1.02 6.11 -11.05
CA LEU A 48 -0.64 7.12 -10.04
C LEU A 48 0.81 6.96 -9.60
N GLY A 49 1.27 5.73 -9.39
CA GLY A 49 2.65 5.41 -9.10
C GLY A 49 3.60 5.87 -10.20
N LYS A 50 3.33 5.48 -11.46
CA LYS A 50 4.13 5.87 -12.63
C LYS A 50 4.20 7.39 -12.82
N SER A 51 3.12 8.10 -12.55
CA SER A 51 3.03 9.57 -12.67
C SER A 51 3.50 10.32 -11.42
N GLY A 52 3.99 9.63 -10.38
CA GLY A 52 4.48 10.26 -9.15
C GLY A 52 3.42 11.05 -8.37
N ARG A 53 2.13 10.70 -8.51
CA ARG A 53 0.99 11.41 -7.91
C ARG A 53 0.79 11.06 -6.43
N ARG A 54 1.80 11.40 -5.61
CA ARG A 54 1.84 11.14 -4.17
C ARG A 54 0.70 11.80 -3.41
N ASP A 55 0.33 12.99 -3.84
CA ASP A 55 -0.82 13.74 -3.34
C ASP A 55 -2.11 12.91 -3.44
N GLN A 56 -2.32 12.27 -4.59
CA GLN A 56 -3.50 11.44 -4.81
C GLN A 56 -3.43 10.12 -4.03
N LEU A 57 -2.25 9.50 -3.92
CA LEU A 57 -2.09 8.29 -3.10
C LEU A 57 -2.37 8.57 -1.61
N ALA A 58 -1.92 9.73 -1.11
CA ALA A 58 -2.24 10.16 0.25
C ALA A 58 -3.75 10.37 0.45
N ALA A 59 -4.41 11.04 -0.50
CA ALA A 59 -5.86 11.26 -0.45
C ALA A 59 -6.67 9.95 -0.55
N LEU A 60 -6.21 8.98 -1.35
CA LEU A 60 -6.83 7.64 -1.39
C LEU A 60 -6.63 6.90 -0.07
N PHE A 61 -5.42 6.95 0.50
CA PHE A 61 -5.11 6.29 1.77
C PHE A 61 -5.98 6.82 2.90
N GLU A 62 -6.16 8.14 2.98
CA GLU A 62 -7.02 8.80 3.99
C GLU A 62 -8.48 8.33 3.92
N ARG A 63 -8.97 8.01 2.73
CA ARG A 63 -10.35 7.56 2.49
C ARG A 63 -10.54 6.05 2.58
N GLY A 64 -9.45 5.30 2.77
CA GLY A 64 -9.52 3.87 2.97
C GLY A 64 -10.03 3.50 4.36
N GLN A 65 -10.47 2.26 4.53
CA GLN A 65 -10.93 1.73 5.81
C GLN A 65 -9.96 0.68 6.32
N ALA A 66 -9.87 0.50 7.63
CA ALA A 66 -9.02 -0.53 8.22
C ALA A 66 -9.64 -1.91 7.93
N PRO A 67 -8.98 -2.81 7.17
CA PRO A 67 -9.59 -4.09 6.87
C PRO A 67 -9.50 -5.05 8.05
N ASP A 68 -10.60 -5.76 8.32
CA ASP A 68 -10.62 -6.92 9.22
C ASP A 68 -9.77 -8.06 8.67
N GLY A 69 -9.85 -8.28 7.34
CA GLY A 69 -8.87 -9.04 6.56
C GLY A 69 -7.57 -8.25 6.31
N PRO A 70 -6.75 -8.59 5.32
CA PRO A 70 -6.87 -9.70 4.38
C PRO A 70 -6.44 -11.06 4.95
N HIS A 71 -6.78 -12.14 4.25
CA HIS A 71 -6.37 -13.51 4.57
C HIS A 71 -5.79 -14.20 3.33
N GLY A 72 -4.73 -14.99 3.52
CA GLY A 72 -4.04 -15.69 2.45
C GLY A 72 -3.13 -14.78 1.63
N ALA A 73 -2.76 -15.26 0.44
CA ALA A 73 -1.77 -14.63 -0.41
C ALA A 73 -2.38 -13.52 -1.28
N LEU A 74 -1.72 -12.37 -1.33
CA LEU A 74 -2.08 -11.22 -2.17
C LEU A 74 -0.97 -10.90 -3.17
N GLU A 75 -1.36 -10.42 -4.34
CA GLU A 75 -0.47 -9.82 -5.32
C GLU A 75 -0.08 -8.40 -4.88
N GLY A 76 1.20 -8.05 -4.99
CA GLY A 76 1.76 -6.77 -4.60
C GLY A 76 2.30 -5.94 -5.75
N LEU A 77 2.15 -4.62 -5.62
CA LEU A 77 2.74 -3.61 -6.48
C LEU A 77 3.37 -2.50 -5.63
N ILE A 78 4.65 -2.18 -5.82
CA ILE A 78 5.20 -0.95 -5.25
C ILE A 78 4.68 0.23 -6.06
N VAL A 79 4.11 1.23 -5.39
CA VAL A 79 3.42 2.35 -6.02
C VAL A 79 4.27 3.62 -5.87
N GLY A 80 4.90 4.03 -6.97
CA GLY A 80 5.78 5.20 -7.03
C GLY A 80 7.22 4.89 -6.64
N ASN A 81 8.03 5.95 -6.51
CA ASN A 81 9.44 5.82 -6.14
C ASN A 81 9.63 5.74 -4.61
N LEU A 82 10.64 5.00 -4.17
CA LEU A 82 11.12 5.03 -2.77
C LEU A 82 11.51 6.47 -2.40
N PHE A 83 10.94 6.99 -1.30
CA PHE A 83 11.03 8.40 -0.95
C PHE A 83 12.38 8.76 -0.30
N GLY A 84 12.85 9.97 -0.65
CA GLY A 84 14.13 10.54 -0.27
C GLY A 84 14.36 10.64 1.24
N ILE A 85 15.11 9.66 1.75
CA ILE A 85 15.92 9.80 2.96
C ILE A 85 17.26 10.42 2.50
N PRO A 86 17.71 11.58 3.03
CA PRO A 86 18.93 12.27 2.59
C PRO A 86 20.19 11.40 2.50
N GLU A 87 20.24 10.29 3.25
CA GLU A 87 21.23 9.22 3.12
C GLU A 87 21.11 8.38 1.82
N ALA A 88 20.39 8.87 0.80
CA ALA A 88 20.06 8.25 -0.49
C ALA A 88 21.25 7.88 -1.41
N HIS A 89 22.49 7.97 -0.94
CA HIS A 89 23.55 7.08 -1.45
C HIS A 89 23.24 5.59 -1.16
N LEU A 90 22.26 5.31 -0.29
CA LEU A 90 21.66 4.00 -0.03
C LEU A 90 20.41 3.70 -0.87
N ALA A 91 20.06 4.47 -1.90
CA ALA A 91 18.88 4.17 -2.73
C ALA A 91 18.97 2.81 -3.46
N ASN A 92 20.13 2.16 -3.49
CA ASN A 92 20.39 0.99 -4.32
C ASN A 92 19.82 -0.38 -3.81
N PRO A 93 19.64 -0.67 -2.51
CA PRO A 93 19.18 -1.99 -2.06
C PRO A 93 17.66 -2.21 -2.10
N LEU A 94 16.84 -1.22 -1.72
CA LEU A 94 15.39 -1.34 -1.78
C LEU A 94 14.89 -1.35 -3.23
N LEU A 95 15.52 -0.57 -4.12
CA LEU A 95 15.32 -0.66 -5.58
C LEU A 95 15.70 -2.03 -6.17
N LYS A 96 16.58 -2.81 -5.51
CA LYS A 96 16.90 -4.19 -5.91
C LYS A 96 15.87 -5.21 -5.42
N ILE A 97 15.12 -4.88 -4.36
CA ILE A 97 14.05 -5.72 -3.83
C ILE A 97 12.73 -5.46 -4.53
N ASP A 98 12.45 -4.21 -4.91
CA ASP A 98 11.29 -3.81 -5.69
C ASP A 98 10.97 -4.78 -6.86
N PRO A 99 11.91 -5.09 -7.80
CA PRO A 99 11.65 -6.03 -8.89
C PRO A 99 11.43 -7.49 -8.43
N THR A 100 11.77 -7.80 -7.18
CA THR A 100 11.59 -9.14 -6.62
C THR A 100 10.34 -9.26 -5.76
N TRP A 101 9.77 -8.18 -5.24
CA TRP A 101 8.62 -8.24 -4.35
C TRP A 101 7.35 -8.64 -5.12
N ARG A 102 6.60 -9.60 -4.59
CA ARG A 102 5.40 -10.17 -5.22
C ARG A 102 4.12 -9.92 -4.44
N GLY A 103 4.23 -9.45 -3.21
CA GLY A 103 3.10 -9.20 -2.32
C GLY A 103 3.33 -9.75 -0.93
N LYS A 104 2.25 -10.09 -0.24
CA LYS A 104 2.26 -10.56 1.14
C LYS A 104 1.25 -11.69 1.32
N THR A 105 1.50 -12.55 2.30
CA THR A 105 0.53 -13.51 2.81
C THR A 105 0.15 -13.11 4.22
N PHE A 106 -1.15 -13.22 4.54
CA PHE A 106 -1.69 -12.93 5.87
C PHE A 106 -2.34 -14.18 6.46
N ASP A 107 -1.88 -14.55 7.65
CA ASP A 107 -2.52 -15.51 8.53
C ASP A 107 -3.41 -14.75 9.53
N THR A 108 -3.86 -15.41 10.61
CA THR A 108 -4.79 -14.80 11.58
C THR A 108 -4.20 -13.57 12.29
N HIS A 109 -2.94 -13.64 12.71
CA HIS A 109 -2.26 -12.56 13.45
C HIS A 109 -0.85 -12.25 12.95
N THR A 110 -0.39 -13.01 11.97
CA THR A 110 0.96 -12.95 11.41
C THR A 110 0.89 -12.95 9.90
N GLY A 111 1.99 -12.62 9.26
CA GLY A 111 2.12 -12.81 7.83
C GLY A 111 3.57 -12.71 7.41
N PHE A 112 3.79 -12.78 6.10
CA PHE A 112 5.13 -12.68 5.52
C PHE A 112 5.08 -12.05 4.13
N ASN A 113 6.22 -11.54 3.69
CA ASN A 113 6.39 -11.04 2.33
C ASN A 113 6.70 -12.18 1.37
N ARG A 114 6.13 -12.07 0.18
CA ARG A 114 6.35 -12.97 -0.95
C ARG A 114 7.28 -12.30 -1.94
N LEU A 115 8.27 -13.03 -2.42
CA LEU A 115 9.28 -12.54 -3.35
C LEU A 115 9.54 -13.59 -4.46
N SER A 116 10.07 -13.14 -5.59
CA SER A 116 10.53 -14.02 -6.66
C SER A 116 11.73 -14.87 -6.22
N LEU A 117 12.00 -15.97 -6.93
CA LEU A 117 13.19 -16.81 -6.70
C LEU A 117 14.51 -16.05 -6.82
N LEU A 118 14.54 -14.91 -7.52
CA LEU A 118 15.73 -14.07 -7.64
C LEU A 118 16.07 -13.35 -6.32
N ALA A 119 15.11 -13.20 -5.42
CA ALA A 119 15.32 -12.56 -4.12
C ALA A 119 16.42 -13.26 -3.31
N LYS A 120 16.60 -14.58 -3.46
CA LYS A 120 17.68 -15.31 -2.76
C LYS A 120 19.07 -14.79 -3.09
N TYR A 121 19.28 -14.29 -4.31
CA TYR A 121 20.55 -13.73 -4.74
C TYR A 121 20.69 -12.28 -4.32
N ALA A 122 19.63 -11.48 -4.49
CA ALA A 122 19.60 -10.09 -4.02
C ALA A 122 19.86 -10.01 -2.50
N MET A 123 19.23 -10.90 -1.71
CA MET A 123 19.35 -10.93 -0.25
C MET A 123 20.76 -11.21 0.26
N ARG A 124 21.56 -12.01 -0.46
CA ARG A 124 22.97 -12.24 -0.12
C ARG A 124 23.81 -10.96 -0.18
N VAL A 125 23.40 -9.97 -0.98
CA VAL A 125 24.11 -8.69 -1.12
C VAL A 125 23.58 -7.67 -0.12
N ILE A 126 22.26 -7.57 0.02
CA ILE A 126 21.63 -6.46 0.75
C ILE A 126 21.40 -6.74 2.23
N ALA A 127 21.23 -8.01 2.62
CA ALA A 127 21.22 -8.43 4.02
C ALA A 127 21.87 -9.83 4.16
N PRO A 128 23.21 -9.95 4.02
CA PRO A 128 23.93 -11.23 3.98
C PRO A 128 23.72 -12.11 5.22
N LEU A 129 23.43 -11.49 6.37
CA LEU A 129 23.20 -12.19 7.64
C LEU A 129 21.74 -12.63 7.82
N TYR A 130 20.85 -12.24 6.90
CA TYR A 130 19.45 -12.64 6.97
C TYR A 130 19.27 -14.09 6.52
N ARG A 131 18.79 -14.94 7.44
CA ARG A 131 18.54 -16.36 7.19
C ARG A 131 17.06 -16.74 7.21
N GLY A 132 16.16 -15.77 7.38
CA GLY A 132 14.71 -16.02 7.42
C GLY A 132 14.07 -16.24 6.04
N LEU A 133 14.81 -15.98 4.96
CA LEU A 133 14.34 -16.22 3.60
C LEU A 133 14.38 -17.71 3.27
N HIS A 134 13.25 -18.29 2.88
CA HIS A 134 13.15 -19.69 2.48
C HIS A 134 12.22 -19.84 1.28
N ARG A 135 12.32 -20.97 0.58
CA ARG A 135 11.50 -21.24 -0.61
C ARG A 135 10.15 -21.82 -0.19
N ALA A 136 9.07 -21.31 -0.77
CA ALA A 136 7.73 -21.87 -0.68
C ALA A 136 7.17 -22.00 -2.10
N GLY A 137 7.10 -23.23 -2.63
CA GLY A 137 6.67 -23.49 -4.00
C GLY A 137 7.54 -22.79 -5.06
N SER A 138 6.92 -21.91 -5.85
CA SER A 138 7.55 -21.12 -6.90
C SER A 138 8.11 -19.77 -6.42
N GLU A 139 8.03 -19.48 -5.12
CA GLU A 139 8.41 -18.19 -4.55
C GLU A 139 9.42 -18.32 -3.40
N MET A 140 10.05 -17.20 -3.07
CA MET A 140 10.73 -17.03 -1.80
C MET A 140 9.78 -16.31 -0.85
N VAL A 141 9.79 -16.71 0.42
CA VAL A 141 9.03 -16.06 1.48
C VAL A 141 9.98 -15.66 2.60
N GLY A 142 9.64 -14.58 3.29
CA GLY A 142 10.42 -14.07 4.40
C GLY A 142 9.85 -12.76 4.92
N PHE A 143 10.61 -12.12 5.79
CA PHE A 143 10.22 -10.91 6.51
C PHE A 143 8.86 -11.07 7.19
N PRO A 144 8.77 -11.98 8.16
CA PRO A 144 7.53 -12.16 8.90
C PRO A 144 7.19 -10.89 9.69
N PHE A 145 5.90 -10.69 9.91
CA PHE A 145 5.32 -9.58 10.65
C PHE A 145 4.14 -10.06 11.48
N THR A 146 3.84 -9.36 12.58
CA THR A 146 2.53 -9.41 13.22
C THR A 146 1.63 -8.34 12.63
N HIS A 147 0.31 -8.48 12.76
CA HIS A 147 -0.61 -7.40 12.36
C HIS A 147 -1.84 -7.26 13.27
N CYS A 148 -2.24 -6.02 13.53
CA CYS A 148 -3.45 -5.66 14.28
C CYS A 148 -4.16 -4.45 13.64
N ILE A 149 -5.42 -4.19 14.02
CA ILE A 149 -6.03 -2.87 13.78
C ILE A 149 -5.42 -1.92 14.79
N ASP A 150 -4.87 -0.82 14.28
CA ASP A 150 -4.25 0.21 15.11
C ASP A 150 -4.48 1.60 14.50
N THR A 151 -4.10 2.64 15.23
CA THR A 151 -4.07 4.01 14.71
C THR A 151 -2.83 4.22 13.86
N ALA A 152 -2.98 4.94 12.74
CA ALA A 152 -1.85 5.28 11.86
C ALA A 152 -0.79 6.09 12.63
N ALA A 153 0.50 5.83 12.40
CA ALA A 153 1.62 6.39 13.15
C ALA A 153 1.96 7.84 12.76
N ILE A 154 1.50 8.29 11.60
CA ILE A 154 1.61 9.65 11.10
C ILE A 154 0.23 10.09 10.57
N PRO A 155 -0.03 11.40 10.36
CA PRO A 155 -1.29 11.87 9.79
C PRO A 155 -1.71 11.04 8.55
N PRO A 156 -3.00 10.74 8.37
CA PRO A 156 -4.17 11.34 9.01
C PRO A 156 -4.66 10.66 10.31
N TYR A 157 -3.87 9.75 10.91
CA TYR A 157 -4.24 9.06 12.17
C TYR A 157 -5.56 8.26 12.12
N ILE A 158 -5.97 7.83 10.92
CA ILE A 158 -7.10 6.91 10.75
C ILE A 158 -6.78 5.52 11.30
N LYS A 159 -7.80 4.67 11.44
CA LYS A 159 -7.59 3.25 11.70
C LYS A 159 -7.01 2.58 10.46
N VAL A 160 -6.01 1.73 10.67
CA VAL A 160 -5.30 0.98 9.65
C VAL A 160 -5.05 -0.44 10.15
N ARG A 161 -4.85 -1.37 9.23
CA ARG A 161 -4.18 -2.63 9.57
C ARG A 161 -2.68 -2.36 9.62
N ALA A 162 -2.12 -2.31 10.82
CA ALA A 162 -0.71 -2.08 11.05
C ALA A 162 0.05 -3.40 11.05
N LEU A 163 1.18 -3.43 10.35
CA LEU A 163 2.10 -4.56 10.31
C LEU A 163 3.38 -4.18 11.06
N ASP A 164 3.79 -5.02 12.00
CA ASP A 164 5.00 -4.84 12.81
C ASP A 164 6.05 -5.92 12.49
N TYR A 165 7.21 -5.46 12.06
CA TYR A 165 8.37 -6.28 11.71
C TYR A 165 9.42 -6.34 12.83
N SER A 166 9.20 -5.61 13.93
CA SER A 166 10.16 -5.43 15.01
C SER A 166 10.40 -6.65 15.93
N PRO A 167 9.50 -7.65 16.06
CA PRO A 167 9.73 -8.77 16.97
C PRO A 167 11.06 -9.48 16.73
N ASP A 168 11.81 -9.72 17.81
CA ASP A 168 13.17 -10.28 17.75
C ASP A 168 13.20 -11.70 17.18
N GLU A 169 12.17 -12.49 17.47
CA GLU A 169 11.98 -13.86 16.98
C GLU A 169 11.98 -13.95 15.45
N TYR A 170 11.55 -12.89 14.76
CA TYR A 170 11.54 -12.82 13.30
C TYR A 170 12.93 -12.64 12.68
N ARG A 171 13.91 -12.22 13.50
CA ARG A 171 15.30 -11.99 13.08
C ARG A 171 15.38 -11.13 11.81
N ASN A 172 14.43 -10.20 11.68
CA ASN A 172 14.33 -9.29 10.56
C ASN A 172 15.56 -8.38 10.52
N PRO A 173 16.12 -8.08 9.33
CA PRO A 173 17.30 -7.23 9.23
C PRO A 173 17.05 -5.82 9.76
N SER A 174 18.00 -5.31 10.55
CA SER A 174 18.04 -3.92 11.00
C SER A 174 19.28 -3.17 10.49
N VAL A 175 19.95 -3.72 9.47
CA VAL A 175 21.17 -3.13 8.90
C VAL A 175 20.85 -1.90 8.07
N ARG A 176 21.83 -1.00 7.92
CA ARG A 176 21.70 0.27 7.18
C ARG A 176 21.16 0.09 5.76
N THR A 177 21.53 -0.99 5.08
CA THR A 177 21.13 -1.28 3.70
C THR A 177 19.70 -1.80 3.57
N PHE A 178 19.15 -2.42 4.61
CA PHE A 178 17.82 -3.02 4.58
C PHE A 178 17.21 -3.06 5.99
N PRO A 179 16.66 -1.93 6.48
CA PRO A 179 16.25 -1.77 7.88
C PRO A 179 14.80 -2.22 8.15
N ILE A 180 14.36 -3.35 7.57
CA ILE A 180 12.96 -3.81 7.64
C ILE A 180 12.47 -4.05 9.09
N LYS A 181 13.35 -4.39 10.03
CA LYS A 181 12.98 -4.49 11.45
C LYS A 181 12.44 -3.18 12.03
N ARG A 182 12.82 -2.03 11.46
CA ARG A 182 12.37 -0.70 11.87
C ARG A 182 11.25 -0.16 10.99
N THR A 183 10.75 -0.96 10.06
CA THR A 183 9.61 -0.55 9.25
C THR A 183 8.31 -0.92 9.92
N ARG A 184 7.30 -0.10 9.66
CA ARG A 184 5.89 -0.37 9.95
C ARG A 184 5.15 -0.18 8.64
N ASP A 185 4.43 -1.21 8.20
CA ASP A 185 3.50 -1.02 7.09
C ASP A 185 2.13 -0.71 7.66
N GLU A 186 1.38 0.15 6.98
CA GLU A 186 0.01 0.49 7.32
C GLU A 186 -0.85 0.27 6.09
N VAL A 187 -1.92 -0.50 6.22
CA VAL A 187 -2.77 -0.93 5.12
C VAL A 187 -4.20 -0.48 5.36
N VAL A 188 -4.81 0.06 4.30
CA VAL A 188 -6.24 0.35 4.22
C VAL A 188 -6.84 -0.37 3.02
N GLU A 189 -8.11 -0.72 3.11
CA GLU A 189 -8.91 -1.22 2.00
C GLU A 189 -9.60 -0.06 1.28
N LEU A 190 -9.45 -0.02 -0.04
CA LEU A 190 -10.09 0.98 -0.89
C LEU A 190 -11.47 0.50 -1.35
N LEU A 191 -11.53 -0.76 -1.74
CA LEU A 191 -12.71 -1.53 -2.15
C LEU A 191 -12.43 -3.03 -1.91
N PRO A 192 -13.46 -3.91 -1.88
CA PRO A 192 -13.28 -5.32 -1.51
C PRO A 192 -12.15 -6.03 -2.26
N GLY A 193 -11.11 -6.43 -1.52
CA GLY A 193 -9.95 -7.16 -2.05
C GLY A 193 -8.91 -6.29 -2.79
N LEU A 194 -8.98 -4.96 -2.69
CA LEU A 194 -7.96 -4.03 -3.18
C LEU A 194 -7.54 -3.07 -2.06
N TYR A 195 -6.26 -3.11 -1.74
CA TYR A 195 -5.68 -2.42 -0.61
C TYR A 195 -4.59 -1.45 -1.05
N LEU A 196 -4.50 -0.33 -0.33
CA LEU A 196 -3.41 0.61 -0.42
C LEU A 196 -2.65 0.61 0.90
N GLY A 197 -1.35 0.40 0.81
CA GLY A 197 -0.44 0.41 1.93
C GLY A 197 0.59 1.52 1.82
N ARG A 198 1.12 1.90 2.97
CA ARG A 198 2.29 2.77 3.07
C ARG A 198 3.32 2.14 4.00
N ALA A 199 4.58 2.16 3.57
CA ALA A 199 5.71 1.71 4.37
C ALA A 199 6.30 2.92 5.10
N LEU A 200 6.45 2.81 6.40
CA LEU A 200 7.04 3.82 7.27
C LEU A 200 8.35 3.28 7.84
N LEU A 201 9.35 4.14 8.00
CA LEU A 201 10.61 3.81 8.66
C LEU A 201 10.78 4.64 9.93
N ARG A 202 11.05 3.97 11.05
CA ARG A 202 11.49 4.61 12.29
C ARG A 202 12.99 4.90 12.23
N MET A 203 13.34 6.18 12.18
CA MET A 203 14.72 6.67 12.24
C MET A 203 15.31 6.44 13.63
N HIS A 204 16.64 6.45 13.76
CA HIS A 204 17.30 6.31 15.06
C HIS A 204 16.97 7.46 16.02
N SER A 205 16.60 8.64 15.49
CA SER A 205 16.10 9.78 16.26
C SER A 205 14.71 9.59 16.85
N GLY A 206 14.00 8.52 16.46
CA GLY A 206 12.60 8.27 16.80
C GLY A 206 11.60 8.82 15.79
N GLU A 207 12.03 9.69 14.86
CA GLU A 207 11.21 10.23 13.77
C GLU A 207 10.67 9.09 12.88
N VAL A 208 9.40 9.18 12.48
CA VAL A 208 8.75 8.23 11.57
C VAL A 208 8.60 8.87 10.19
N ARG A 209 9.19 8.25 9.16
CA ARG A 209 9.16 8.75 7.78
C ARG A 209 8.43 7.81 6.84
N LEU A 210 7.59 8.36 5.96
CA LEU A 210 7.02 7.64 4.83
C LEU A 210 8.11 7.32 3.80
N ILE A 211 8.30 6.04 3.49
CA ILE A 211 9.34 5.57 2.54
C ILE A 211 8.79 5.03 1.23
N ALA A 212 7.56 4.53 1.17
CA ALA A 212 6.91 4.11 -0.07
C ALA A 212 5.40 3.97 0.12
N TYR A 213 4.65 4.03 -0.99
CA TYR A 213 3.35 3.40 -1.08
C TYR A 213 3.49 2.04 -1.77
N PHE A 214 2.59 1.12 -1.44
CA PHE A 214 2.44 -0.15 -2.13
C PHE A 214 0.95 -0.49 -2.22
N ALA A 215 0.56 -1.31 -3.18
CA ALA A 215 -0.79 -1.83 -3.31
C ALA A 215 -0.77 -3.34 -3.12
N LEU A 216 -1.87 -3.88 -2.61
CA LEU A 216 -2.13 -5.32 -2.55
C LEU A 216 -3.49 -5.60 -3.19
N ARG A 217 -3.63 -6.72 -3.88
CA ARG A 217 -4.94 -7.21 -4.32
C ARG A 217 -5.08 -8.72 -4.15
N GLU A 218 -6.30 -9.16 -3.96
CA GLU A 218 -6.65 -10.57 -4.12
C GLU A 218 -6.40 -11.01 -5.55
N PHE A 219 -5.99 -12.27 -5.72
CA PHE A 219 -5.86 -12.85 -7.04
C PHE A 219 -7.21 -12.91 -7.74
N THR A 220 -7.21 -12.55 -9.02
CA THR A 220 -8.34 -12.81 -9.90
C THR A 220 -8.29 -14.26 -10.39
N ASP A 221 -9.44 -14.95 -10.39
CA ASP A 221 -9.60 -16.36 -10.80
C ASP A 221 -9.11 -16.68 -12.23
N GLU A 222 -8.74 -15.68 -13.04
CA GLU A 222 -8.06 -15.89 -14.33
C GLU A 222 -6.75 -16.69 -14.21
N SER A 223 -6.20 -16.82 -12.99
CA SER A 223 -5.02 -17.64 -12.69
C SER A 223 -5.34 -19.07 -12.21
N ALA A 224 -6.61 -19.39 -11.93
CA ALA A 224 -7.01 -20.72 -11.45
C ALA A 224 -6.92 -21.83 -12.53
N GLY A 225 -6.54 -21.45 -13.76
CA GLY A 225 -6.44 -22.34 -14.92
C GLY A 225 -5.06 -22.43 -15.57
N ARG A 226 -3.96 -22.07 -14.90
CA ARG A 226 -2.59 -22.28 -15.42
C ARG A 226 -1.69 -23.05 -14.47
#